data_AF-A0A096AEV5-F1
#
_entry.id   AF-A0A096AEV5-F1
#
_cell.length_a   1.000
_cell.length_b   1.000
_cell.length_c   1.000
_cell.angle_alpha   90.00
_cell.angle_beta   90.00
_cell.angle_gamma   90.00
#
_symmetry.space_group_name_H-M   'P 1'
#
loop_
_entity.id
_entity.type
_entity.pdbx_description
1 polymer ?
#
loop_
_entity_poly.entity_id
_entity_poly.type
_entity_poly.pdbx_seq_one_letter_code
_entity_poly.pdbx_strand_id
1 'polypeptide(L)' 'MRKDSFWYRFFDLYYDGFCHMTLGKTLWAIIIIKLFIMFAILRVFFFPNFLKENTIKGNEANFIEKELIKRQ' A
#
# COMPACT_ATOMS: atom_id res chain seq x y z
N MET A 1 -24.72 6.79 -32.29
CA MET A 1 -25.66 6.18 -31.34
C MET A 1 -25.13 6.42 -29.92
N ARG A 2 -25.41 7.60 -29.33
CA ARG A 2 -26.31 7.77 -28.17
C ARG A 2 -26.29 6.62 -27.15
N LYS A 3 -25.21 6.59 -26.37
CA LYS A 3 -25.31 6.38 -24.92
C LYS A 3 -24.72 7.63 -24.32
N ASP A 4 -25.53 8.68 -24.25
CA ASP A 4 -25.17 9.94 -23.63
C ASP A 4 -24.80 9.63 -22.19
N SER A 5 -23.50 9.58 -22.01
CA SER A 5 -22.84 8.83 -20.98
C SER A 5 -22.86 9.67 -19.72
N PHE A 6 -24.04 9.81 -19.11
CA PHE A 6 -24.26 10.54 -17.87
C PHE A 6 -23.12 10.28 -16.88
N TRP A 7 -22.72 9.02 -16.73
CA TRP A 7 -21.55 8.59 -15.96
C TRP A 7 -20.23 9.26 -16.37
N TYR A 8 -19.91 9.31 -17.66
CA TYR A 8 -18.70 9.99 -18.14
C TYR A 8 -18.77 11.49 -17.91
N ARG A 9 -19.93 12.14 -18.09
CA ARG A 9 -20.08 13.56 -17.81
C ARG A 9 -19.94 13.88 -16.32
N PHE A 10 -20.44 12.99 -15.46
CA PHE A 10 -20.23 13.06 -14.01
C PHE A 10 -18.75 12.86 -13.63
N PHE A 11 -18.07 11.91 -14.26
CA PHE A 11 -16.64 11.67 -14.05
C PHE A 11 -15.79 12.85 -14.51
N ASP A 12 -16.13 13.43 -15.67
CA ASP A 12 -15.43 14.57 -16.26
C ASP A 12 -15.59 15.83 -15.41
N LEU A 13 -16.81 16.12 -14.92
CA LEU A 13 -17.04 17.22 -13.96
C LEU A 13 -16.28 17.03 -12.64
N TYR A 14 -16.22 15.80 -12.11
CA TYR A 14 -15.46 15.50 -10.90
C TYR A 14 -13.96 15.62 -11.13
N TYR A 15 -13.47 15.10 -12.25
CA TYR A 15 -12.06 15.15 -12.64
C TYR A 15 -11.61 16.57 -12.94
N ASP A 16 -12.39 17.35 -13.68
CA ASP A 16 -12.15 18.77 -13.99
C ASP A 16 -12.12 19.59 -12.70
N GLY A 17 -13.16 19.49 -11.86
CA GLY A 17 -13.21 20.18 -10.57
C GLY A 17 -12.08 19.79 -9.62
N PHE A 18 -11.72 18.50 -9.56
CA PHE A 18 -10.61 18.00 -8.75
C PHE A 18 -9.24 18.48 -9.28
N CYS A 19 -9.08 18.58 -10.60
CA CYS A 19 -7.83 19.04 -11.21
C CYS A 19 -7.69 20.57 -11.18
N HIS A 20 -8.78 21.33 -11.21
CA HIS A 20 -8.76 22.79 -11.07
C HIS A 20 -8.54 23.23 -9.62
N MET A 21 -8.82 22.38 -8.63
CA MET A 21 -8.65 22.68 -7.22
C MET A 21 -7.22 22.39 -6.72
N THR A 22 -6.50 23.44 -6.33
CA THR A 22 -5.20 23.34 -5.64
C THR A 22 -5.30 22.65 -4.27
N LEU A 23 -6.42 22.86 -3.56
CA LEU A 23 -6.69 22.23 -2.26
C LEU A 23 -6.88 20.71 -2.39
N GLY A 24 -7.61 20.25 -3.42
CA GLY A 24 -7.86 18.82 -3.67
C GLY A 24 -6.57 18.05 -3.97
N LYS A 25 -5.72 18.61 -4.85
CA LYS A 25 -4.40 18.04 -5.14
C LYS A 25 -3.51 17.97 -3.91
N THR A 26 -3.52 19.01 -3.08
CA THR A 26 -2.75 19.05 -1.84
C THR A 26 -3.23 17.98 -0.87
N LEU A 27 -4.54 17.85 -0.69
CA LEU A 27 -5.13 16.85 0.21
C LEU A 27 -4.83 15.42 -0.26
N TRP A 28 -4.94 15.16 -1.55
CA TRP A 28 -4.63 13.86 -2.15
C TRP A 28 -3.14 13.53 -2.04
N ALA A 29 -2.26 14.52 -2.25
CA ALA A 29 -0.83 14.37 -2.03
C ALA A 29 -0.54 13.99 -0.55
N ILE A 30 -1.20 14.63 0.42
CA ILE A 30 -1.08 14.27 1.84
C ILE A 30 -1.51 12.82 2.08
N ILE A 31 -2.63 12.37 1.49
CA ILE A 31 -3.11 10.98 1.62
C ILE A 31 -2.07 9.99 1.07
N ILE A 32 -1.54 10.25 -0.13
CA ILE A 32 -0.50 9.41 -0.74
C ILE A 32 0.75 9.38 0.12
N ILE A 33 1.24 10.54 0.56
CA ILE A 33 2.42 10.64 1.41
C ILE A 33 2.20 9.87 2.71
N LYS A 34 1.05 10.02 3.34
CA LYS A 34 0.73 9.31 4.60
C LYS A 34 0.64 7.80 4.40
N LEU A 35 0.04 7.34 3.31
CA LEU A 35 0.01 5.92 2.93
C LEU A 35 1.42 5.38 2.67
N PHE A 36 2.25 6.13 1.94
CA PHE A 36 3.63 5.76 1.66
C PHE A 36 4.47 5.71 2.94
N ILE A 37 4.34 6.71 3.83
CA ILE A 37 5.04 6.77 5.11
C ILE A 37 4.63 5.60 6.00
N MET A 38 3.33 5.32 6.14
CA MET A 38 2.85 4.20 6.95
C MET A 38 3.36 2.86 6.39
N PHE A 39 3.30 2.68 5.08
CA PHE A 39 3.83 1.50 4.41
C PHE A 39 5.36 1.39 4.54
N ALA A 40 6.09 2.49 4.41
CA ALA A 40 7.54 2.53 4.49
C ALA A 40 8.03 2.32 5.92
N ILE A 41 7.40 2.90 6.94
CA ILE A 41 7.74 2.68 8.35
C ILE A 41 7.45 1.24 8.73
N LEU A 42 6.26 0.70 8.44
CA LEU A 42 6.02 -0.72 8.67
C LEU A 42 7.01 -1.56 7.86
N ARG A 43 7.26 -1.28 6.59
CA ARG A 43 8.19 -2.09 5.80
C ARG A 43 9.62 -2.04 6.32
N VAL A 44 10.15 -0.87 6.63
CA VAL A 44 11.55 -0.66 7.05
C VAL A 44 11.75 -0.90 8.54
N PHE A 45 10.72 -0.85 9.39
CA PHE A 45 10.83 -1.19 10.80
C PHE A 45 10.41 -2.63 11.05
N PHE A 46 9.27 -3.06 10.50
CA PHE A 46 8.76 -4.41 10.63
C PHE A 46 9.67 -5.39 9.89
N PHE A 47 10.13 -5.20 8.65
CA PHE A 47 10.99 -6.24 8.05
C PHE A 47 12.32 -6.46 8.76
N PRO A 48 13.20 -5.47 8.99
CA PRO A 48 14.50 -5.75 9.56
C PRO A 48 14.47 -6.00 11.07
N ASN A 49 13.47 -5.54 11.84
CA ASN A 49 13.35 -5.94 13.26
C ASN A 49 12.59 -7.25 13.40
N PHE A 50 11.53 -7.51 12.63
CA PHE A 50 10.83 -8.80 12.65
C PHE A 50 11.71 -9.91 12.06
N LEU A 51 12.59 -9.59 11.10
CA LEU A 51 13.68 -10.46 10.69
C LEU A 51 14.76 -10.46 11.77
N LYS A 52 15.51 -9.40 12.11
CA LYS A 52 16.61 -9.48 13.10
C LYS A 52 16.25 -10.11 14.45
N GLU A 53 15.03 -9.91 14.96
CA GLU A 53 14.57 -10.46 16.23
C GLU A 53 14.23 -11.95 16.14
N ASN A 54 13.85 -12.45 14.96
CA ASN A 54 13.67 -13.89 14.67
C ASN A 54 14.86 -14.54 13.92
N THR A 55 15.77 -13.74 13.37
CA THR A 55 16.93 -14.14 12.59
C THR A 55 18.22 -13.74 13.31
N ILE A 56 18.62 -14.60 14.27
CA ILE A 56 20.05 -14.93 14.35
C ILE A 56 20.38 -15.60 13.01
N LYS A 57 20.97 -14.84 12.09
CA LYS A 57 21.64 -15.28 10.85
C LYS A 57 21.12 -16.59 10.23
N GLY A 58 20.18 -16.47 9.27
CA GLY A 58 20.02 -17.45 8.19
C GLY A 58 19.46 -18.82 8.54
N ASN A 59 18.42 -18.92 9.38
CA ASN A 59 17.83 -20.24 9.70
C ASN A 59 16.29 -20.29 9.90
N GLU A 60 15.54 -19.24 9.57
CA GLU A 60 14.07 -19.23 9.74
C GLU A 60 13.38 -20.19 8.78
N ALA A 61 13.84 -20.28 7.53
CA ALA A 61 13.34 -21.24 6.56
C ALA A 61 13.53 -22.69 7.03
N ASN A 62 14.70 -23.01 7.61
CA ASN A 62 15.02 -24.35 8.13
C ASN A 62 14.21 -24.70 9.40
N PHE A 63 13.79 -23.73 10.20
CA PHE A 63 13.00 -24.00 11.41
C PHE A 63 11.54 -24.30 11.05
N ILE A 64 10.96 -23.55 10.11
CA ILE A 64 9.61 -23.80 9.59
C ILE A 64 9.58 -25.14 8.83
N GLU A 65 10.62 -25.42 8.04
CA GLU A 65 10.77 -26.71 7.35
C GLU A 65 10.85 -27.87 8.36
N LYS A 66 11.63 -27.75 9.44
CA LYS A 66 11.71 -28.77 10.50
C LYS A 66 10.42 -28.94 11.28
N GLU A 67 9.65 -27.88 11.52
CA GLU A 67 8.33 -27.96 12.18
C GLU A 67 7.30 -28.65 11.27
N LEU A 68 7.29 -28.35 9.97
CA LEU A 68 6.37 -28.98 9.01
C LEU A 68 6.72 -30.45 8.75
N ILE A 69 8.00 -30.79 8.67
CA ILE A 69 8.47 -32.19 8.51
C ILE A 69 8.15 -33.04 9.75
N LYS A 70 8.17 -32.47 10.95
CA LYS A 70 7.94 -33.21 12.22
C LYS A 70 6.45 -33.45 12.53
N ARG A 71 5.54 -32.77 11.82
CA ARG A 71 4.08 -32.84 12.04
C ARG A 71 3.37 -33.81 11.09
N GLN A 72 4.07 -34.38 10.10
CA GLN A 72 3.61 -35.51 9.28
C GLN A 72 4.27 -36.81 9.73
#